data_AF-A0A8K0IDG9-F1
#
_entry.id   AF-A0A8K0IDG9-F1
#
_cell.length_a   1.000
_cell.length_b   1.000
_cell.length_c   1.000
_cell.angle_alpha   90.00
_cell.angle_beta   90.00
_cell.angle_gamma   90.00
#
_symmetry.space_group_name_H-M   'P 1'
#
loop_
_entity.id
_entity.type
_entity.pdbx_description
1 polymer ?
#
loop_
_entity_poly.entity_id
_entity_poly.type
_entity_poly.pdbx_seq_one_letter_code
_entity_poly.pdbx_strand_id
1 'polypeptide(L)'
;MHLKWMRKLYRFMTPYVSKNPRAAYLNCKDLDLGRNDGGKTSYAKASVWGRKYFLNNFERLARVKARVDPGNYFWNEQSIPPLFA
;
A
#
# COMPACT_ATOMS: atom_id res chain seq x y z
N MET A 1 0.26 -2.24 24.90
CA MET A 1 1.18 -1.08 25.06
C MET A 1 2.19 -0.93 23.90
N HIS A 2 2.78 -2.01 23.39
CA HIS A 2 3.89 -1.94 22.41
C HIS A 2 3.57 -1.25 21.08
N LEU A 3 2.39 -1.51 20.48
CA LEU A 3 1.98 -0.86 19.22
C LEU A 3 1.89 0.68 19.33
N LYS A 4 1.42 1.19 20.47
CA LYS A 4 1.34 2.64 20.71
C LYS A 4 2.74 3.28 20.73
N TRP A 5 3.72 2.59 21.31
CA TRP A 5 5.11 3.05 21.37
C TRP A 5 5.76 3.06 19.98
N MET A 6 5.61 1.97 19.21
CA MET A 6 6.14 1.90 17.83
C MET A 6 5.55 3.01 16.94
N ARG A 7 4.25 3.27 17.04
CA ARG A 7 3.59 4.38 16.31
C ARG A 7 4.12 5.75 16.74
N LYS A 8 4.43 5.94 18.03
CA LYS A 8 5.03 7.19 18.54
C LYS A 8 6.42 7.40 17.95
N LEU A 9 7.26 6.37 17.95
CA LEU A 9 8.58 6.40 17.35
C LEU A 9 8.51 6.65 15.84
N TYR A 10 7.62 5.94 15.12
CA TYR A 10 7.40 6.13 13.69
C TYR A 10 7.02 7.58 13.35
N ARG A 11 6.13 8.20 14.15
CA ARG A 11 5.76 9.61 13.99
C ARG A 11 6.93 10.55 14.29
N PHE A 12 7.70 10.29 15.35
CA PHE A 12 8.86 11.08 15.71
C PHE A 12 9.93 11.10 14.60
N MET A 13 10.13 9.98 13.91
CA MET A 13 11.11 9.86 12.83
C MET A 13 10.70 10.53 11.51
N THR A 14 9.46 11.01 11.38
CA THR A 14 8.92 11.58 10.12
C THR A 14 9.81 12.60 9.41
N PRO A 15 10.43 13.59 10.09
CA PRO A 15 11.23 14.61 9.39
C PRO A 15 12.62 14.10 8.95
N TYR A 16 13.07 12.95 9.45
CA TYR A 16 14.44 12.43 9.24
C TYR A 16 14.52 11.30 8.22
N VAL A 17 13.38 10.82 7.71
CA VAL A 17 13.30 9.69 6.77
C VAL A 17 12.83 10.15 5.40
N SER A 18 12.72 9.20 4.46
CA SER A 18 12.22 9.49 3.11
C SER A 18 10.86 10.20 3.13
N LYS A 19 10.66 11.08 2.16
CA LYS A 19 9.45 11.89 1.97
C LYS A 19 9.03 11.87 0.52
N ASN A 20 7.72 11.99 0.28
CA ASN A 20 7.09 12.11 -1.04
C ASN A 20 7.41 10.95 -2.03
N PRO A 21 7.07 9.69 -1.72
CA PRO A 21 6.38 9.21 -0.52
C PRO A 21 7.35 8.76 0.58
N ARG A 22 6.85 8.64 1.81
CA ARG A 22 7.58 7.94 2.87
C ARG A 22 7.63 6.46 2.55
N ALA A 23 8.77 6.00 2.07
CA ALA A 23 8.96 4.64 1.58
C ALA A 23 8.80 3.60 2.70
N ALA A 24 8.30 2.43 2.33
CA ALA A 24 8.11 1.28 3.20
C ALA A 24 8.56 0.02 2.47
N TYR A 25 8.83 -1.05 3.22
CA TYR A 25 9.26 -2.32 2.66
C TYR A 25 8.17 -3.37 2.78
N LEU A 26 7.78 -3.99 1.65
CA LEU A 26 6.62 -4.87 1.57
C LEU A 26 6.68 -6.06 2.54
N ASN A 27 7.87 -6.67 2.72
CA ASN A 27 8.03 -7.81 3.61
C ASN A 27 7.90 -7.44 5.09
N CYS A 28 8.02 -6.16 5.43
CA CYS A 28 7.63 -5.60 6.71
C CYS A 28 6.22 -5.01 6.60
N LYS A 29 5.23 -5.88 6.36
CA LYS A 29 3.85 -5.48 6.05
C LYS A 29 3.26 -4.62 7.19
N ASP A 30 2.96 -3.36 6.86
CA ASP A 30 2.36 -2.39 7.77
C ASP A 30 0.95 -1.99 7.32
N LEU A 31 -0.05 -2.51 8.05
CA LEU A 31 -1.46 -2.22 7.81
C LEU A 31 -1.91 -0.83 8.30
N ASP A 32 -1.06 -0.11 9.04
CA ASP A 32 -1.33 1.28 9.46
C ASP A 32 -1.06 2.28 8.30
N LEU A 33 -0.40 1.85 7.22
CA LEU A 33 -0.18 2.70 6.03
C LEU A 33 -1.43 2.90 5.18
N GLY A 34 -2.42 2.01 5.31
CA GLY A 34 -3.67 1.99 4.56
C GLY A 34 -4.16 0.55 4.32
N ARG A 35 -5.45 0.37 4.07
CA ARG A 35 -6.05 -0.95 3.79
C ARG A 35 -7.05 -0.86 2.64
N ASN A 36 -7.27 -2.00 2.01
CA ASN A 36 -8.30 -2.23 1.02
C ASN A 36 -9.64 -2.54 1.71
N ASP A 37 -10.73 -1.98 1.18
CA ASP A 37 -12.10 -2.18 1.63
C ASP A 37 -12.69 -3.44 0.97
N GLY A 38 -12.53 -4.61 1.59
CA GLY A 38 -13.30 -5.83 1.31
C GLY A 38 -13.46 -6.21 -0.18
N GLY A 39 -12.40 -6.09 -0.98
CA GLY A 39 -12.40 -6.45 -2.41
C GLY A 39 -12.82 -5.34 -3.38
N LYS A 40 -13.47 -4.25 -2.91
CA LYS A 40 -13.90 -3.09 -3.73
C LYS A 40 -13.00 -1.87 -3.52
N THR A 41 -11.70 -2.04 -3.74
CA THR A 41 -10.75 -0.92 -3.56
C THR A 41 -10.33 -0.34 -4.88
N SER A 42 -10.59 0.94 -5.07
CA SER A 42 -10.11 1.68 -6.24
C SER A 42 -8.58 1.83 -6.20
N TYR A 43 -7.97 1.89 -7.39
CA TYR A 43 -6.55 2.19 -7.52
C TYR A 43 -6.13 3.45 -6.75
N ALA A 44 -6.98 4.50 -6.76
CA ALA A 44 -6.70 5.75 -6.06
C ALA A 44 -6.53 5.53 -4.54
N LYS A 45 -7.42 4.77 -3.90
CA LYS A 45 -7.30 4.42 -2.47
C LYS A 45 -6.07 3.57 -2.20
N ALA A 46 -5.84 2.54 -3.01
CA ALA A 46 -4.69 1.66 -2.84
C ALA A 46 -3.35 2.37 -3.08
N SER A 47 -3.32 3.41 -3.93
CA SER A 47 -2.10 4.16 -4.23
C SER A 47 -1.51 4.89 -3.01
N VAL A 48 -2.32 5.19 -1.99
CA VAL A 48 -1.88 5.85 -0.74
C VAL A 48 -0.84 5.02 0.00
N TRP A 49 -1.04 3.69 0.06
CA TRP A 49 -0.08 2.76 0.67
C TRP A 49 0.81 2.11 -0.40
N GLY A 50 0.28 1.82 -1.59
CA GLY A 50 0.97 1.13 -2.66
C GLY A 50 2.19 1.87 -3.18
N ARG A 51 2.09 3.21 -3.33
CA ARG A 51 3.25 4.04 -3.71
C ARG A 51 4.33 4.10 -2.63
N LYS A 52 4.01 3.83 -1.36
CA LYS A 52 5.04 3.74 -0.31
C LYS A 52 5.90 2.49 -0.47
N TYR A 53 5.31 1.37 -0.90
CA TYR A 53 6.06 0.12 -1.14
C TYR A 53 6.75 0.09 -2.50
N PHE A 54 6.09 0.58 -3.55
CA PHE A 54 6.52 0.35 -4.93
C PHE A 54 6.91 1.63 -5.68
N LEU A 55 6.76 2.80 -5.06
CA LEU A 55 7.03 4.10 -5.69
C LEU A 55 6.31 4.20 -7.05
N ASN A 56 7.05 4.59 -8.09
CA ASN A 56 6.55 4.73 -9.46
C ASN A 56 6.19 3.39 -10.12
N ASN A 57 6.60 2.24 -9.55
CA ASN A 57 6.28 0.93 -10.10
C ASN A 57 4.83 0.50 -9.83
N PHE A 58 4.13 1.15 -8.89
CA PHE A 58 2.80 0.74 -8.46
C PHE A 58 1.78 0.73 -9.62
N GLU A 59 1.86 1.70 -10.54
CA GLU A 59 0.95 1.76 -11.68
C GLU A 59 1.17 0.59 -12.65
N ARG A 60 2.44 0.28 -12.96
CA ARG A 60 2.79 -0.85 -13.83
C ARG A 60 2.29 -2.16 -13.23
N LEU A 61 2.41 -2.31 -11.91
CA LEU A 61 1.90 -3.47 -11.19
C LEU A 61 0.36 -3.57 -11.26
N ALA A 62 -0.36 -2.46 -11.11
CA ALA A 62 -1.82 -2.43 -11.25
C ALA A 62 -2.30 -2.77 -12.67
N ARG A 63 -1.53 -2.36 -13.70
CA ARG A 63 -1.79 -2.74 -15.10
C ARG A 63 -1.59 -4.24 -15.32
N VAL A 64 -0.52 -4.81 -14.76
CA VAL A 64 -0.29 -6.27 -14.82
C VAL A 64 -1.41 -7.00 -14.12
N LYS A 65 -1.78 -6.58 -12.90
CA LYS A 65 -2.91 -7.14 -12.14
C LYS A 65 -4.20 -7.15 -12.96
N ALA A 66 -4.53 -6.05 -13.64
CA ALA A 66 -5.73 -5.96 -14.47
C ALA A 66 -5.74 -6.94 -15.65
N ARG A 67 -4.58 -7.34 -16.18
CA ARG A 67 -4.49 -8.31 -17.28
C ARG A 67 -4.56 -9.76 -16.78
N VAL A 68 -3.90 -10.06 -15.67
CA VAL A 68 -3.74 -11.44 -15.17
C VAL A 68 -4.86 -11.87 -14.22
N ASP A 69 -5.51 -10.92 -13.54
CA ASP A 69 -6.58 -11.17 -12.58
C ASP A 69 -7.59 -10.00 -12.59
N PRO A 70 -8.36 -9.84 -13.67
CA PRO A 70 -9.36 -8.76 -13.80
C PRO A 70 -10.49 -8.88 -12.76
N GLY A 71 -10.84 -10.10 -12.35
CA GLY A 71 -11.84 -10.37 -11.31
C GLY A 71 -11.35 -10.11 -9.88
N ASN A 72 -10.08 -9.72 -9.72
CA ASN A 72 -9.44 -9.48 -8.43
C ASN A 72 -9.59 -10.65 -7.44
N TYR A 73 -9.52 -11.89 -7.94
CA TYR A 73 -9.66 -13.10 -7.13
C TYR A 73 -8.55 -13.22 -6.08
N PHE A 74 -7.30 -12.94 -6.47
CA PHE A 74 -6.15 -12.92 -5.55
C PHE A 74 -6.09 -11.59 -4.80
N TRP A 75 -6.94 -11.44 -3.80
CA TRP A 75 -7.07 -10.22 -3.00
C TRP A 75 -6.69 -10.42 -1.51
N ASN A 76 -6.16 -9.36 -0.90
CA ASN A 76 -6.03 -9.20 0.56
C ASN A 76 -6.08 -7.71 0.95
N GLU A 77 -5.89 -7.40 2.24
CA GLU A 77 -6.01 -6.04 2.79
C GLU A 77 -5.03 -5.02 2.18
N GLN A 78 -3.96 -5.45 1.52
CA GLN A 78 -3.01 -4.60 0.78
C GLN A 78 -2.57 -5.29 -0.52
N SER A 79 -3.49 -5.98 -1.20
CA SER A 79 -3.22 -6.47 -2.56
C SER A 79 -3.31 -5.32 -3.55
N ILE A 80 -2.51 -5.36 -4.61
CA ILE A 80 -2.62 -4.40 -5.71
C ILE A 80 -3.99 -4.62 -6.38
N PRO A 81 -4.85 -3.59 -6.51
CA PRO A 81 -6.11 -3.72 -7.23
C PRO A 81 -5.87 -3.64 -8.75
N PRO A 82 -6.76 -4.23 -9.57
CA PRO A 82 -6.79 -3.96 -11.00
C PRO A 82 -6.96 -2.47 -11.28
N LEU A 83 -6.25 -1.93 -12.28
CA LEU A 83 -6.34 -0.52 -12.63
C LEU A 83 -7.72 -0.08 -13.13
N PHE A 84 -8.49 -1.00 -13.75
CA PHE A 84 -9.76 -0.72 -14.42
C PHE A 84 -10.93 -1.56 -13.87
N ALA A 85 -10.86 -1.98 -12.59
CA ALA A 85 -11.95 -2.69 -11.94
C ALA A 85 -13.11 -1.77 -11.54
#